data_AF-A0AA39M3X5-F1
#
_entry.id   AF-A0AA39M3X5-F1
#
_cell.length_a   1.000
_cell.length_b   1.000
_cell.length_c   1.000
_cell.angle_alpha   90.00
_cell.angle_beta   90.00
_cell.angle_gamma   90.00
#
_symmetry.space_group_name_H-M   'P 1'
#
loop_
_entity.id
_entity.type
_entity.pdbx_description
1 polymer ?
#
loop_
_entity_poly.entity_id
_entity_poly.type
_entity_poly.pdbx_seq_one_letter_code
_entity_poly.pdbx_strand_id
1 'polypeptide(L)'
;MGPYSSYLGFCVGDRVLCGVGKLGICRFIGETHFAPGIWAGVDLTQGVGKNDGSVQGIRYFQCECPHGLFVLACKVVKAPATPTVTRNRLSMRPNKSFLSRHDRLPWASSQESLSSFGSSGINSMRSTPRIDRRSMGNVVMSNPYEKTIRTLEESLEEIQGHLENVLREREVDQVEIARLTAEVEGGPRVKALEAEVEQLTNELLEKSNKMEELTFTLEEERIVAHERLTELELELAELRKNDDSCSDTTFDSCSDDTFS
;
A
#
# COMPACT_ATOMS: atom_id res chain seq x y z
N MET A 1 22.27 21.63 -0.85
CA MET A 1 21.02 21.48 -1.62
C MET A 1 21.20 22.20 -2.94
N GLY A 2 20.79 21.61 -4.06
CA GLY A 2 20.86 22.28 -5.36
C GLY A 2 19.89 23.47 -5.46
N PRO A 3 20.11 24.40 -6.41
CA PRO A 3 19.31 25.63 -6.55
C PRO A 3 17.83 25.32 -6.80
N TYR A 4 17.52 24.11 -7.26
CA TYR A 4 16.20 23.71 -7.67
C TYR A 4 15.34 23.06 -6.56
N SER A 5 15.96 22.72 -5.43
CA SER A 5 15.33 21.91 -4.38
C SER A 5 14.23 22.62 -3.60
N SER A 6 14.35 23.94 -3.40
CA SER A 6 13.42 24.71 -2.56
C SER A 6 12.06 24.92 -3.21
N TYR A 7 12.00 25.04 -4.54
CA TYR A 7 10.74 25.26 -5.26
C TYR A 7 10.10 23.97 -5.78
N LEU A 8 10.89 22.91 -6.04
CA LEU A 8 10.33 21.62 -6.49
C LEU A 8 9.78 20.77 -5.35
N GLY A 9 10.20 21.01 -4.10
CA GLY A 9 9.80 20.19 -2.96
C GLY A 9 10.47 18.80 -2.90
N PHE A 10 11.44 18.53 -3.78
CA PHE A 10 12.29 17.35 -3.76
C PHE A 10 13.71 17.67 -4.25
N CYS A 11 14.66 16.78 -3.96
CA CYS A 11 16.05 16.90 -4.41
C CYS A 11 16.58 15.60 -5.02
N VAL A 12 17.76 15.67 -5.62
CA VAL A 12 18.52 14.49 -6.05
C VAL A 12 18.75 13.59 -4.83
N GLY A 13 18.46 12.30 -4.99
CA GLY A 13 18.48 11.27 -3.94
C GLY A 13 17.11 10.99 -3.31
N ASP A 14 16.12 11.89 -3.49
CA ASP A 14 14.77 11.64 -2.98
C ASP A 14 14.05 10.56 -3.79
N ARG A 15 13.19 9.82 -3.09
CA ARG A 15 12.19 8.98 -3.73
C ARG A 15 11.08 9.84 -4.29
N VAL A 16 10.73 9.60 -5.54
CA VAL A 16 9.78 10.41 -6.29
C VAL A 16 8.80 9.54 -7.08
N LEU A 17 7.63 10.10 -7.35
CA LEU A 17 6.61 9.55 -8.22
C LEU A 17 6.55 10.38 -9.51
N CYS A 18 6.54 9.69 -10.64
CA CYS A 18 6.50 10.27 -11.98
C CYS A 18 5.29 9.73 -12.76
N GLY A 19 4.53 10.62 -13.40
CA GLY A 19 3.39 10.23 -14.25
C GLY A 19 2.36 9.35 -13.51
N VAL A 20 1.93 8.27 -14.16
CA VAL A 20 0.94 7.30 -13.62
C VAL A 20 1.60 6.36 -12.60
N GLY A 21 2.05 6.90 -11.47
CA GLY A 21 2.51 6.11 -10.32
C GLY A 21 3.87 5.41 -10.48
N LYS A 22 4.68 5.76 -11.48
CA LYS A 22 6.03 5.18 -11.65
C LYS A 22 6.94 5.69 -10.53
N LEU A 23 7.37 4.78 -9.65
CA LEU A 23 8.22 5.09 -8.49
C LEU A 23 9.71 4.97 -8.85
N GLY A 24 10.50 5.96 -8.45
CA GLY A 24 11.94 5.94 -8.64
C GLY A 24 12.71 6.84 -7.67
N ILE A 25 14.01 6.96 -7.94
CA ILE A 25 14.93 7.85 -7.22
C ILE A 25 15.34 8.96 -8.17
N CYS A 26 15.22 10.21 -7.73
CA CYS A 26 15.71 11.35 -8.51
C CYS A 26 17.25 11.31 -8.54
N ARG A 27 17.84 11.24 -9.73
CA ARG A 27 19.31 11.22 -9.94
C ARG A 27 19.84 12.52 -10.52
N PHE A 28 19.00 13.28 -11.21
CA PHE A 28 19.37 14.52 -11.89
C PHE A 28 18.25 15.55 -11.79
N ILE A 29 18.60 16.83 -11.62
CA ILE A 29 17.68 17.97 -11.76
C ILE A 29 18.44 19.09 -12.45
N GLY A 30 17.95 19.54 -13.62
CA GLY A 30 18.56 20.65 -14.34
C GLY A 30 18.09 20.78 -15.78
N GLU A 31 18.70 21.71 -16.50
CA GLU A 31 18.52 21.86 -17.95
C GLU A 31 19.14 20.69 -18.71
N THR A 32 18.61 20.41 -19.90
CA THR A 32 19.09 19.32 -20.75
C THR A 32 19.38 19.83 -22.16
N HIS A 33 20.22 19.10 -22.89
CA HIS A 33 20.58 19.43 -24.27
C HIS A 33 19.49 19.05 -25.27
N PHE A 34 18.61 18.10 -24.91
CA PHE A 34 17.59 17.59 -25.82
C PHE A 34 16.29 18.40 -25.82
N ALA A 35 15.99 19.14 -24.75
CA ALA A 35 14.79 19.96 -24.67
C ALA A 35 14.90 21.09 -23.63
N PRO A 36 14.29 22.27 -23.89
CA PRO A 36 14.31 23.38 -22.95
C PRO A 36 13.53 23.07 -21.66
N GLY A 37 13.87 23.79 -20.59
CA GLY A 37 13.22 23.70 -19.28
C GLY A 37 13.99 22.87 -18.26
N ILE A 38 13.45 22.76 -17.05
CA ILE A 38 14.05 21.99 -15.96
C ILE A 38 13.51 20.57 -15.97
N TRP A 39 14.40 19.61 -16.14
CA TRP A 39 14.12 18.19 -16.19
C TRP A 39 14.61 17.49 -14.93
N ALA A 40 13.87 16.45 -14.54
CA ALA A 40 14.29 15.48 -13.56
C ALA A 40 14.65 14.17 -14.26
N GLY A 41 15.87 13.69 -14.04
CA GLY A 41 16.29 12.35 -14.41
C GLY A 41 16.02 11.40 -13.25
N VAL A 42 15.22 10.36 -13.49
CA VAL A 42 14.73 9.44 -12.46
C VAL A 42 15.14 8.02 -12.81
N ASP A 43 15.75 7.36 -11.83
CA ASP A 43 16.10 5.95 -11.84
C ASP A 43 14.92 5.15 -11.29
N LEU A 44 14.14 4.54 -12.18
CA LEU A 44 12.92 3.84 -11.84
C LEU A 44 13.20 2.53 -11.11
N THR A 45 12.31 2.17 -10.18
CA THR A 45 12.43 0.92 -9.44
C THR A 45 12.16 -0.29 -10.34
N GLN A 46 11.29 -0.13 -11.34
CA GLN A 46 11.00 -1.15 -12.36
C GLN A 46 11.62 -0.73 -13.70
N GLY A 47 11.98 -1.72 -14.52
CA GLY A 47 12.51 -1.53 -15.89
C GLY A 47 11.45 -1.10 -16.90
N VAL A 48 10.72 -0.03 -16.59
CA VAL A 48 9.70 0.61 -17.44
C VAL A 48 10.11 2.01 -17.89
N GLY A 49 11.41 2.30 -17.77
CA GLY A 49 12.07 3.51 -18.25
C GLY A 49 12.39 3.42 -19.74
N LYS A 50 13.11 4.42 -20.23
CA LYS A 50 13.42 4.61 -21.66
C LYS A 50 14.92 4.62 -21.96
N ASN A 51 15.78 4.82 -20.96
CA ASN A 51 17.22 5.01 -21.13
C ASN A 51 18.02 4.48 -19.93
N ASP A 52 19.34 4.62 -19.98
CA ASP A 52 20.31 4.26 -18.93
C ASP A 52 20.86 5.51 -18.20
N GLY A 53 20.17 6.64 -18.32
CA GLY A 53 20.61 7.96 -17.84
C GLY A 53 21.40 8.78 -18.85
N SER A 54 21.49 8.33 -20.11
CA SER A 54 22.00 9.09 -21.24
C SER A 54 20.93 9.35 -22.32
N VAL A 55 21.05 10.47 -23.03
CA VAL A 55 20.21 10.84 -24.18
C VAL A 55 21.11 11.43 -25.26
N GLN A 56 21.02 10.92 -26.49
CA GLN A 56 21.85 11.36 -27.63
C GLN A 56 23.36 11.37 -27.33
N GLY A 57 23.85 10.35 -26.60
CA GLY A 57 25.28 10.22 -26.24
C GLY A 57 25.74 11.10 -25.07
N ILE A 58 24.91 12.00 -24.57
CA ILE A 58 25.22 12.82 -23.38
C ILE A 58 24.71 12.10 -22.14
N ARG A 59 25.60 11.85 -21.17
CA ARG A 59 25.26 11.21 -19.89
C ARG A 59 24.93 12.25 -18.82
N TYR A 60 23.75 12.13 -18.23
CA TYR A 60 23.29 12.98 -17.12
C TYR A 60 23.35 12.26 -15.78
N PHE A 61 23.03 10.96 -15.79
CA PHE A 61 23.13 10.08 -14.62
C PHE A 61 23.44 8.65 -15.05
N GLN A 62 23.70 7.78 -14.07
CA GLN A 62 23.91 6.36 -14.30
C GLN A 62 22.75 5.58 -13.69
N CYS A 63 22.12 4.71 -14.49
CA CYS A 63 21.22 3.67 -14.03
C CYS A 63 21.31 2.44 -14.95
N GLU A 64 20.54 1.40 -14.63
CA GLU A 64 20.41 0.22 -15.49
C GLU A 64 19.47 0.53 -16.66
N CYS A 65 19.71 -0.06 -17.84
CA CYS A 65 18.75 0.02 -18.93
C CYS A 65 17.72 -1.11 -18.76
N PRO A 66 16.40 -0.88 -18.85
CA PRO A 66 15.71 0.37 -19.19
C PRO A 66 15.04 1.01 -17.95
N HIS A 67 15.82 1.57 -17.02
CA HIS A 67 15.29 2.18 -15.78
C HIS A 67 15.28 3.71 -15.79
N GLY A 68 16.10 4.35 -16.63
CA GLY A 68 16.20 5.80 -16.71
C GLY A 68 14.98 6.43 -17.38
N LEU A 69 14.45 7.48 -16.77
CA LEU A 69 13.34 8.27 -17.31
C LEU A 69 13.60 9.76 -17.11
N PHE A 70 13.44 10.56 -18.17
CA PHE A 70 13.42 12.02 -18.09
C PHE A 70 11.98 12.51 -18.10
N VAL A 71 11.64 13.36 -17.13
CA VAL A 71 10.34 14.04 -17.03
C VAL A 71 10.56 15.50 -16.64
N LEU A 72 9.67 16.39 -17.07
CA LEU A 72 9.68 17.77 -16.59
C LEU A 72 9.60 17.77 -15.07
N ALA A 73 10.49 18.52 -14.40
CA ALA A 73 10.60 18.49 -12.95
C ALA A 73 9.31 18.90 -12.23
N CYS A 74 8.49 19.75 -12.86
CA CYS A 74 7.17 20.14 -12.34
C CYS A 74 6.12 19.01 -12.34
N LYS A 75 6.37 17.91 -13.08
CA LYS A 75 5.49 16.72 -13.12
C LYS A 75 5.92 15.63 -12.14
N VAL A 76 6.91 15.92 -11.30
CA VAL A 76 7.46 14.98 -10.31
C VAL A 76 6.98 15.36 -8.93
N VAL A 77 6.53 14.37 -8.18
CA VAL A 77 6.07 14.56 -6.80
C VAL A 77 6.95 13.77 -5.86
N LYS A 78 7.34 14.36 -4.73
CA LYS A 78 8.07 13.62 -3.68
C LYS A 78 7.21 12.48 -3.16
N ALA A 79 7.75 11.26 -3.21
CA ALA A 79 7.04 10.10 -2.69
C ALA A 79 6.93 10.21 -1.15
N PRO A 80 5.82 9.77 -0.55
CA PRO A 80 5.70 9.72 0.90
C PRO A 80 6.83 8.85 1.46
N ALA A 81 7.40 9.28 2.60
CA ALA A 81 8.35 8.47 3.32
C ALA A 81 7.65 7.16 3.69
N THR A 82 8.05 6.04 3.07
CA THR A 82 7.68 4.73 3.62
C THR A 82 8.19 4.71 5.04
N PRO A 83 7.39 4.32 6.05
CA PRO A 83 7.92 4.09 7.38
C PRO A 83 9.03 3.07 7.22
N THR A 84 10.26 3.55 7.30
CA THR A 84 11.41 2.70 7.48
C THR A 84 11.11 1.94 8.75
N VAL A 85 10.78 0.66 8.61
CA VAL A 85 11.15 -0.31 9.62
C VAL A 85 12.67 -0.16 9.67
N THR A 86 13.15 0.75 10.52
CA THR A 86 14.50 0.68 11.05
C THR A 86 14.62 -0.74 11.54
N ARG A 87 15.34 -1.57 10.78
CA ARG A 87 15.92 -2.80 11.30
C ARG A 87 16.91 -2.34 12.37
N ASN A 88 16.39 -2.00 13.55
CA ASN A 88 17.14 -2.15 14.76
C ASN A 88 17.46 -3.64 14.83
N ARG A 89 18.69 -3.97 14.43
CA ARG A 89 19.32 -5.23 14.83
C ARG A 89 19.47 -5.22 16.35
N LEU A 90 18.40 -5.51 17.06
CA LEU A 90 18.53 -6.12 18.36
C LEU A 90 18.91 -7.58 18.11
N SER A 91 20.19 -7.84 18.32
CA SER A 91 20.78 -9.16 18.48
C SER A 91 19.91 -10.00 19.42
N MET A 92 19.12 -10.92 18.87
CA MET A 92 18.56 -12.03 19.62
C MET A 92 19.25 -13.30 19.12
N ARG A 93 20.09 -13.84 19.99
CA ARG A 93 20.77 -15.12 19.85
C ARG A 93 19.71 -16.23 19.71
N PRO A 94 19.88 -17.23 18.83
CA PRO A 94 19.00 -18.39 18.82
C PRO A 94 19.39 -19.30 19.98
N ASN A 95 18.64 -19.27 21.10
CA ASN A 95 18.81 -20.28 22.13
C ASN A 95 18.07 -21.56 21.70
N LYS A 96 18.84 -22.53 21.21
CA LYS A 96 18.38 -23.89 20.98
C LYS A 96 18.24 -24.60 22.33
N SER A 97 17.02 -24.70 22.85
CA SER A 97 16.63 -25.79 23.74
C SER A 97 15.11 -25.86 23.86
N PHE A 98 14.59 -27.09 23.86
CA PHE A 98 13.21 -27.53 24.13
C PHE A 98 12.31 -27.85 22.93
N LEU A 99 12.75 -28.84 22.14
CA LEU A 99 11.85 -29.93 21.76
C LEU A 99 11.68 -30.85 22.98
N SER A 100 10.50 -30.78 23.62
CA SER A 100 9.80 -31.86 24.35
C SER A 100 8.84 -31.24 25.37
N ARG A 101 7.54 -31.19 25.05
CA ARG A 101 6.48 -31.84 25.85
C ARG A 101 5.10 -31.50 25.32
N HIS A 102 4.41 -32.55 24.93
CA HIS A 102 2.97 -32.71 25.12
C HIS A 102 2.56 -32.21 26.52
N ASP A 103 1.57 -31.31 26.58
CA ASP A 103 0.34 -31.42 27.38
C ASP A 103 -0.23 -30.06 27.82
N ARG A 104 -1.53 -29.91 27.52
CA ARG A 104 -2.57 -29.10 28.19
C ARG A 104 -2.54 -27.56 28.01
N LEU A 105 -3.59 -27.08 27.34
CA LEU A 105 -4.04 -25.70 27.41
C LEU A 105 -4.66 -25.38 28.79
N PRO A 106 -4.59 -24.11 29.26
CA PRO A 106 -5.01 -23.72 30.60
C PRO A 106 -6.49 -23.29 30.64
N TRP A 107 -7.23 -23.87 31.60
CA TRP A 107 -8.44 -23.31 32.18
C TRP A 107 -8.09 -21.97 32.84
N ALA A 108 -8.65 -20.88 32.33
CA ALA A 108 -8.58 -19.57 32.97
C ALA A 108 -9.78 -19.41 33.91
N SER A 109 -9.49 -19.51 35.21
CA SER A 109 -10.36 -19.09 36.30
C SER A 109 -10.51 -17.56 36.29
N SER A 110 -11.75 -17.08 36.27
CA SER A 110 -12.08 -15.73 36.71
C SER A 110 -12.81 -15.83 38.06
N GLN A 111 -12.08 -15.51 39.14
CA GLN A 111 -12.65 -15.08 40.42
C GLN A 111 -12.83 -13.56 40.36
N GLU A 112 -14.00 -13.07 40.77
CA GLU A 112 -14.29 -11.90 41.65
C GLU A 112 -15.81 -12.02 41.94
N SER A 113 -16.41 -11.90 43.13
CA SER A 113 -16.04 -11.25 44.38
C SER A 113 -16.72 -11.93 45.58
N LEU A 114 -16.00 -11.94 46.70
CA LEU A 114 -16.49 -12.26 48.03
C LEU A 114 -17.31 -11.10 48.60
N SER A 115 -18.42 -11.39 49.27
CA SER A 115 -18.89 -10.56 50.38
C SER A 115 -19.31 -11.47 51.54
N SER A 116 -18.77 -11.13 52.71
CA SER A 116 -18.82 -11.86 53.96
C SER A 116 -19.66 -11.09 54.98
N PHE A 117 -20.04 -11.82 56.04
CA PHE A 117 -20.50 -11.37 57.36
C PHE A 117 -21.99 -11.06 57.54
N GLY A 118 -22.61 -11.82 58.44
CA GLY A 118 -23.96 -11.55 58.95
C GLY A 118 -24.48 -12.69 59.83
N SER A 119 -23.81 -12.93 60.96
CA SER A 119 -24.27 -13.83 62.02
C SER A 119 -25.70 -13.53 62.47
N SER A 120 -26.52 -14.57 62.61
CA SER A 120 -27.67 -14.70 63.53
C SER A 120 -28.18 -16.14 63.38
N GLY A 121 -28.50 -16.94 64.39
CA GLY A 121 -28.56 -16.79 65.82
C GLY A 121 -29.01 -18.16 66.32
N ILE A 122 -28.24 -18.71 67.24
CA ILE A 122 -28.56 -19.90 68.03
C ILE A 122 -29.91 -19.71 68.73
N ASN A 123 -30.95 -20.44 68.30
CA ASN A 123 -32.12 -20.70 69.13
C ASN A 123 -32.10 -22.17 69.55
N SER A 124 -31.57 -22.37 70.76
CA SER A 124 -31.80 -23.53 71.59
C SER A 124 -33.29 -23.59 71.94
N MET A 125 -34.00 -24.59 71.42
CA MET A 125 -35.23 -25.07 72.05
C MET A 125 -34.98 -26.47 72.60
N ARG A 126 -34.62 -26.47 73.87
CA ARG A 126 -34.77 -27.59 74.79
C ARG A 126 -36.26 -27.95 74.86
N SER A 127 -36.62 -29.07 74.26
CA SER A 127 -37.84 -29.81 74.58
C SER A 127 -37.50 -31.30 74.54
N THR A 128 -37.35 -31.89 75.71
CA THR A 128 -37.23 -33.33 75.91
C THR A 128 -38.60 -33.98 75.77
N PRO A 129 -38.82 -34.96 74.88
CA PRO A 129 -39.79 -35.99 75.13
C PRO A 129 -39.09 -37.20 75.74
N ARG A 130 -39.68 -37.76 76.79
CA ARG A 130 -39.30 -39.05 77.37
C ARG A 130 -39.51 -40.12 76.29
N ILE A 131 -38.44 -40.81 75.90
CA ILE A 131 -38.53 -41.98 75.02
C ILE A 131 -38.82 -43.18 75.92
N ASP A 132 -40.08 -43.62 75.88
CA ASP A 132 -40.49 -44.94 76.34
C ASP A 132 -39.85 -46.01 75.45
N ARG A 133 -39.18 -46.94 76.11
CA ARG A 133 -38.43 -48.04 75.52
C ARG A 133 -39.42 -49.12 75.07
N ARG A 134 -39.75 -49.22 73.77
CA ARG A 134 -40.36 -50.41 73.18
C ARG A 134 -40.07 -50.56 71.68
N SER A 135 -39.63 -51.77 71.34
CA SER A 135 -39.65 -52.45 70.04
C SER A 135 -38.60 -52.07 68.99
N MET A 136 -37.62 -52.96 68.83
CA MET A 136 -36.73 -53.05 67.68
C MET A 136 -37.53 -53.52 66.46
N GLY A 137 -37.84 -52.60 65.55
CA GLY A 137 -38.18 -52.91 64.17
C GLY A 137 -37.01 -52.51 63.28
N ASN A 138 -36.63 -53.38 62.34
CA ASN A 138 -35.60 -53.09 61.33
C ASN A 138 -35.99 -51.84 60.52
N VAL A 139 -35.47 -50.67 60.92
CA VAL A 139 -35.51 -49.47 60.10
C VAL A 139 -34.33 -49.56 59.15
N VAL A 140 -34.62 -49.87 57.88
CA VAL A 140 -33.68 -49.65 56.78
C VAL A 140 -33.36 -48.16 56.80
N MET A 141 -32.15 -47.81 57.23
CA MET A 141 -31.66 -46.43 57.15
C MET A 141 -31.50 -46.12 55.67
N SER A 142 -32.44 -45.38 55.08
CA SER A 142 -32.27 -44.82 53.74
C SER A 142 -31.09 -43.86 53.75
N ASN A 143 -30.22 -43.99 52.76
CA ASN A 143 -28.96 -43.27 52.70
C ASN A 143 -29.25 -41.76 52.63
N PRO A 144 -28.81 -40.93 53.60
CA PRO A 144 -29.19 -39.51 53.67
C PRO A 144 -28.73 -38.68 52.46
N TYR A 145 -27.83 -39.22 51.63
CA TYR A 145 -27.33 -38.61 50.40
C TYR A 145 -28.21 -38.88 49.17
N GLU A 146 -29.21 -39.76 49.26
CA GLU A 146 -29.99 -40.23 48.11
C GLU A 146 -30.78 -39.12 47.40
N LYS A 147 -31.33 -38.16 48.16
CA LYS A 147 -32.03 -37.01 47.59
C LYS A 147 -31.07 -36.05 46.89
N THR A 148 -29.92 -35.81 47.50
CA THR A 148 -28.88 -34.92 46.94
C THR A 148 -28.30 -35.50 45.66
N ILE A 149 -28.11 -36.82 45.60
CA ILE A 149 -27.66 -37.52 44.39
C ILE A 149 -28.67 -37.33 43.26
N ARG A 150 -29.97 -37.55 43.51
CA ARG A 150 -31.02 -37.34 42.49
C ARG A 150 -31.07 -35.90 41.98
N THR A 151 -31.01 -34.91 42.88
CA THR A 151 -30.99 -33.50 42.46
C THR A 151 -29.74 -33.15 41.64
N LEU A 152 -28.60 -33.79 41.93
CA LEU A 152 -27.38 -33.60 41.15
C LEU A 152 -27.47 -34.30 39.78
N GLU A 153 -28.05 -35.49 39.72
CA GLU A 153 -28.33 -36.20 38.47
C GLU A 153 -29.26 -35.38 37.56
N GLU A 154 -30.34 -34.82 38.12
CA GLU A 154 -31.25 -33.91 37.41
C GLU A 154 -30.52 -32.66 36.88
N SER A 155 -29.67 -32.04 37.71
CA SER A 155 -28.87 -30.88 37.28
C SER A 155 -27.82 -31.22 36.21
N LEU A 156 -27.28 -32.45 36.25
CA LEU A 156 -26.32 -32.92 35.25
C LEU A 156 -27.02 -33.16 33.91
N GLU A 157 -28.20 -33.77 33.91
CA GLU A 157 -29.04 -33.95 32.72
C GLU A 157 -29.45 -32.60 32.12
N GLU A 158 -29.82 -31.62 32.96
CA GLU A 158 -30.14 -30.27 32.51
C GLU A 158 -28.94 -29.58 31.83
N ILE A 159 -27.75 -29.66 32.44
CA ILE A 159 -26.52 -29.10 31.86
C ILE A 159 -26.14 -29.80 30.56
N GLN A 160 -26.28 -31.13 30.48
CA GLN A 160 -26.03 -31.89 29.26
C GLN A 160 -26.97 -31.46 28.13
N GLY A 161 -28.26 -31.29 28.42
CA GLY A 161 -29.23 -30.78 27.46
C GLY A 161 -28.95 -29.34 27.02
N HIS A 162 -28.47 -28.48 27.92
CA HIS A 162 -28.06 -27.12 27.56
C HIS A 162 -26.85 -27.12 26.63
N LEU A 163 -25.85 -27.97 26.89
CA LEU A 163 -24.67 -28.09 26.04
C LEU A 163 -25.05 -28.51 24.62
N GLU A 164 -25.93 -29.50 24.48
CA GLU A 164 -26.41 -29.97 23.17
C GLU A 164 -27.12 -28.86 22.40
N ASN A 165 -27.96 -28.06 23.08
CA ASN A 165 -28.61 -26.90 22.46
C ASN A 165 -27.61 -25.85 21.98
N VAL A 166 -26.62 -25.50 22.82
CA VAL A 166 -25.59 -24.52 22.45
C VAL A 166 -24.73 -25.01 21.27
N LEU A 167 -24.40 -26.31 21.24
CA LEU A 167 -23.67 -26.90 20.12
C LEU A 167 -24.48 -26.83 18.82
N ARG A 168 -25.78 -27.16 18.87
CA ARG A 168 -26.69 -27.07 17.72
C ARG A 168 -26.85 -25.63 17.23
N GLU A 169 -27.00 -24.66 18.13
CA GLU A 169 -27.08 -23.25 17.77
C GLU A 169 -25.80 -22.78 17.09
N ARG A 170 -24.63 -23.12 17.65
CA ARG A 170 -23.34 -22.80 17.04
C ARG A 170 -23.16 -23.41 15.66
N GLU A 171 -23.63 -24.63 15.43
CA GLU A 171 -23.57 -25.27 14.11
C GLU A 171 -24.41 -24.50 13.07
N VAL A 172 -25.62 -24.07 13.44
CA VAL A 172 -26.47 -23.24 12.57
C VAL A 172 -25.80 -21.90 12.25
N ASP A 173 -25.26 -21.24 13.27
CA ASP A 173 -24.57 -19.96 13.10
C ASP A 173 -23.34 -20.08 12.18
N GLN A 174 -22.57 -21.17 12.32
CA GLN A 174 -21.41 -21.41 11.46
C GLN A 174 -21.80 -21.61 9.99
N VAL A 175 -22.89 -22.32 9.72
CA VAL A 175 -23.40 -22.51 8.35
C VAL A 175 -23.85 -21.18 7.75
N GLU A 176 -24.57 -20.36 8.51
CA GLU A 176 -25.05 -19.06 8.02
C GLU A 176 -23.90 -18.08 7.79
N ILE A 177 -22.91 -18.04 8.70
CA ILE A 177 -21.69 -17.26 8.50
C ILE A 177 -20.96 -17.71 7.24
N ALA A 178 -20.76 -19.02 7.03
CA ALA A 178 -20.09 -19.52 5.83
C ALA A 178 -20.83 -19.13 4.54
N ARG A 179 -22.17 -19.16 4.54
CA ARG A 179 -23.01 -18.74 3.41
C ARG A 179 -22.83 -17.25 3.10
N LEU A 180 -22.93 -16.40 4.12
CA LEU A 180 -22.79 -14.94 3.98
C LEU A 180 -21.37 -14.57 3.53
N THR A 181 -20.34 -15.20 4.09
CA THR A 181 -18.94 -15.00 3.65
C THR A 181 -18.76 -15.36 2.19
N ALA A 182 -19.32 -16.49 1.72
CA ALA A 182 -19.24 -16.88 0.31
C ALA A 182 -19.94 -15.87 -0.62
N GLU A 183 -21.02 -15.24 -0.16
CA GLU A 183 -21.77 -14.23 -0.92
C GLU A 183 -21.00 -12.89 -1.01
N VAL A 184 -20.34 -12.49 0.06
CA VAL A 184 -19.56 -11.24 0.14
C VAL A 184 -18.21 -11.36 -0.57
N GLU A 185 -17.47 -12.45 -0.41
CA GLU A 185 -16.11 -12.60 -0.94
C GLU A 185 -16.07 -13.26 -2.31
N GLY A 186 -17.10 -14.04 -2.69
CA GLY A 186 -17.05 -14.91 -3.87
C GLY A 186 -18.31 -14.89 -4.73
N GLY A 187 -19.25 -13.98 -4.44
CA GLY A 187 -20.50 -13.87 -5.17
C GLY A 187 -20.27 -13.60 -6.66
N PRO A 188 -21.18 -14.07 -7.54
CA PRO A 188 -21.04 -13.92 -9.00
C PRO A 188 -20.94 -12.46 -9.44
N ARG A 189 -21.56 -11.54 -8.70
CA ARG A 189 -21.48 -10.10 -8.95
C ARG A 189 -20.12 -9.51 -8.55
N VAL A 190 -19.52 -9.95 -7.46
CA VAL A 190 -18.18 -9.50 -7.04
C VAL A 190 -17.15 -9.97 -8.06
N LYS A 191 -17.21 -11.24 -8.46
CA LYS A 191 -16.33 -11.79 -9.51
C LYS A 191 -16.49 -11.10 -10.87
N ALA A 192 -17.71 -10.75 -11.25
CA ALA A 192 -17.96 -10.01 -12.49
C ALA A 192 -17.36 -8.60 -12.43
N LEU A 193 -17.54 -7.90 -11.31
CA LEU A 193 -16.95 -6.57 -11.09
C LEU A 193 -15.41 -6.63 -11.03
N GLU A 194 -14.83 -7.65 -10.40
CA GLU A 194 -13.38 -7.86 -10.37
C GLU A 194 -12.81 -8.06 -11.78
N ALA A 195 -13.47 -8.88 -12.60
CA ALA A 195 -13.08 -9.09 -14.00
C ALA A 195 -13.22 -7.81 -14.85
N GLU A 196 -14.27 -7.02 -14.62
CA GLU A 196 -14.47 -5.73 -15.29
C GLU A 196 -13.39 -4.71 -14.89
N VAL A 197 -13.03 -4.65 -13.60
CA VAL A 197 -11.91 -3.82 -13.11
C VAL A 197 -10.61 -4.25 -13.78
N GLU A 198 -10.32 -5.55 -13.85
CA GLU A 198 -9.13 -6.06 -14.52
C GLU A 198 -9.11 -5.67 -16.01
N GLN A 199 -10.23 -5.84 -16.72
CA GLN A 199 -10.36 -5.44 -18.12
C GLN A 199 -10.09 -3.94 -18.31
N LEU A 200 -10.73 -3.08 -17.51
CA LEU A 200 -10.55 -1.63 -17.59
C LEU A 200 -9.12 -1.22 -17.27
N THR A 201 -8.44 -1.88 -16.33
CA THR A 201 -7.04 -1.60 -16.03
C THR A 201 -6.11 -1.92 -17.19
N ASN A 202 -6.35 -3.04 -17.90
CA ASN A 202 -5.60 -3.40 -19.10
C ASN A 202 -5.83 -2.41 -20.24
N GLU A 203 -7.08 -1.99 -20.46
CA GLU A 203 -7.40 -0.99 -21.49
C GLU A 203 -6.76 0.37 -21.18
N LEU A 204 -6.78 0.79 -19.90
CA LEU A 204 -6.13 2.02 -19.46
C LEU A 204 -4.62 1.96 -19.70
N LEU A 205 -3.98 0.81 -19.43
CA LEU A 205 -2.55 0.61 -19.66
C LEU A 205 -2.21 0.68 -21.16
N GLU A 206 -2.99 0.03 -22.00
CA GLU A 206 -2.80 0.06 -23.46
C GLU A 206 -2.96 1.49 -24.01
N LYS A 207 -4.02 2.20 -23.61
CA LYS A 207 -4.20 3.61 -23.97
C LYS A 207 -3.07 4.50 -23.45
N SER A 208 -2.57 4.25 -22.24
CA SER A 208 -1.41 4.97 -21.70
C SER A 208 -0.16 4.75 -22.54
N ASN A 209 0.13 3.51 -22.93
CA ASN A 209 1.27 3.20 -23.79
C ASN A 209 1.14 3.85 -25.17
N LYS A 210 -0.06 3.81 -25.76
CA LYS A 210 -0.32 4.46 -27.05
C LYS A 210 -0.17 5.98 -26.97
N MET A 211 -0.63 6.58 -25.88
CA MET A 211 -0.43 8.02 -25.63
C MET A 211 1.06 8.34 -25.47
N GLU A 212 1.83 7.52 -24.74
CA GLU A 212 3.28 7.71 -24.62
C GLU A 212 4.00 7.58 -25.97
N GLU A 213 3.59 6.64 -26.83
CA GLU A 213 4.12 6.49 -28.20
C GLU A 213 3.81 7.72 -29.07
N LEU A 214 2.55 8.17 -29.09
CA LEU A 214 2.15 9.37 -29.83
C LEU A 214 2.86 10.63 -29.34
N THR A 215 3.08 10.75 -28.03
CA THR A 215 3.84 11.88 -27.48
C THR A 215 5.31 11.85 -27.92
N PHE A 216 5.88 10.66 -28.12
CA PHE A 216 7.25 10.53 -28.62
C PHE A 216 7.33 10.95 -30.09
N THR A 217 6.41 10.47 -30.94
CA THR A 217 6.41 10.84 -32.37
C THR A 217 6.16 12.33 -32.57
N LEU A 218 5.25 12.93 -31.80
CA LEU A 218 5.02 14.38 -31.86
C LEU A 218 6.24 15.18 -31.44
N GLU A 219 6.98 14.72 -30.42
CA GLU A 219 8.19 15.39 -29.97
C GLU A 219 9.32 15.28 -31.00
N GLU A 220 9.45 14.13 -31.66
CA GLU A 220 10.38 13.93 -32.78
C GLU A 220 10.07 14.88 -33.94
N GLU A 221 8.80 14.94 -34.38
CA GLU A 221 8.39 15.87 -35.44
C GLU A 221 8.62 17.33 -35.06
N ARG A 222 8.39 17.69 -33.79
CA ARG A 222 8.65 19.03 -33.25
C ARG A 222 10.13 19.40 -33.34
N ILE A 223 11.03 18.47 -33.00
CA ILE A 223 12.48 18.68 -33.08
C ILE A 223 12.89 18.87 -34.54
N VAL A 224 12.44 17.99 -35.44
CA VAL A 224 12.76 18.08 -36.88
C VAL A 224 12.27 19.39 -37.49
N ALA A 225 11.07 19.84 -37.11
CA ALA A 225 10.54 21.13 -37.55
C ALA A 225 11.37 22.31 -37.02
N HIS A 226 11.84 22.22 -35.78
CA HIS A 226 12.68 23.26 -35.19
C HIS A 226 14.04 23.36 -35.88
N GLU A 227 14.70 22.25 -36.17
CA GLU A 227 15.97 22.23 -36.90
C GLU A 227 15.83 22.86 -38.30
N ARG A 228 14.79 22.48 -39.05
CA ARG A 228 14.51 23.09 -40.37
C ARG A 228 14.25 24.59 -40.29
N LEU A 229 13.54 25.05 -39.27
CA LEU A 229 13.34 26.49 -39.06
C LEU A 229 14.66 27.20 -38.82
N THR A 230 15.55 26.63 -37.99
CA THR A 230 16.86 27.23 -37.72
C THR A 230 17.77 27.26 -38.95
N GLU A 231 17.72 26.22 -39.80
CA GLU A 231 18.45 26.21 -41.08
C GLU A 231 17.96 27.31 -42.03
N LEU A 232 16.64 27.45 -42.18
CA LEU A 232 16.05 28.50 -43.01
C LEU A 232 16.33 29.91 -42.47
N GLU A 233 16.35 30.10 -41.16
CA GLU A 233 16.69 31.38 -40.54
C GLU A 233 18.16 31.76 -40.80
N LEU A 234 19.08 30.78 -40.77
CA LEU A 234 20.48 30.96 -41.14
C LEU A 234 20.64 31.35 -42.62
N GLU A 235 19.94 30.63 -43.52
CA GLU A 235 19.98 30.90 -44.96
C GLU A 235 19.42 32.30 -45.30
N LEU A 236 18.31 32.70 -44.66
CA LEU A 236 17.77 34.05 -44.78
C LEU A 236 18.73 35.12 -44.23
N ALA A 237 19.46 34.83 -43.16
CA ALA A 237 20.46 35.75 -42.61
C ALA A 237 21.67 35.91 -43.54
N GLU A 238 22.09 34.84 -44.23
CA GLU A 238 23.15 34.91 -45.25
C GLU A 238 22.71 35.69 -46.48
N LEU A 239 21.49 35.46 -46.97
CA LEU A 239 20.92 36.22 -48.09
C LEU A 239 20.83 37.72 -47.77
N ARG A 240 20.39 38.09 -46.57
CA ARG A 240 20.36 39.50 -46.12
C ARG A 240 21.75 40.16 -46.14
N LYS A 241 22.79 39.43 -45.71
CA LYS A 241 24.18 39.95 -45.75
C LYS A 241 24.66 40.17 -47.19
N ASN A 242 24.21 39.35 -48.13
CA ASN A 242 24.59 39.48 -49.54
C ASN A 242 23.89 40.70 -50.20
N ASP A 243 22.63 40.97 -49.87
CA ASP A 243 21.90 42.14 -50.38
C ASP A 243 22.50 43.47 -49.87
N ASP A 244 22.94 43.52 -48.62
CA ASP A 244 23.61 44.71 -48.06
C ASP A 244 24.94 45.02 -48.79
N SER A 245 25.66 43.99 -49.26
CA SER A 245 26.94 44.15 -49.98
C SER A 245 26.83 44.60 -51.44
N CYS A 246 25.63 44.51 -52.05
CA CYS A 246 25.40 44.88 -53.45
C CYS A 246 25.00 46.37 -53.62
N SER A 247 24.66 47.05 -52.53
CA SER A 247 24.20 48.45 -52.56
C SER A 247 25.32 49.50 -52.62
N ASP A 248 26.59 49.10 -52.50
CA ASP A 248 27.74 50.03 -52.35
C ASP A 248 28.55 50.24 -53.65
N THR A 249 28.05 49.82 -54.82
CA THR A 249 28.73 50.00 -56.11
C THR A 249 27.94 50.78 -57.14
N THR A 250 27.31 51.90 -56.79
CA THR A 250 26.94 52.93 -57.78
C THR A 250 26.87 54.31 -57.15
N PHE A 251 27.99 55.02 -57.00
CA PHE A 251 28.09 56.45 -57.26
C PHE A 251 29.55 56.93 -57.19
N ASP A 252 30.32 56.78 -58.27
CA ASP A 252 31.51 57.62 -58.44
C ASP A 252 31.49 58.28 -59.82
N SER A 253 31.03 59.53 -59.78
CA SER A 253 31.59 60.71 -60.44
C SER A 253 32.18 60.56 -61.85
N CYS A 254 31.45 61.07 -62.86
CA CYS A 254 32.05 61.84 -63.95
C CYS A 254 31.01 62.83 -64.48
N SER A 255 30.92 63.98 -63.80
CA SER A 255 30.44 65.21 -64.38
C SER A 255 31.57 65.87 -65.17
N ASP A 256 31.17 66.63 -66.18
CA ASP A 256 31.94 67.59 -66.95
C ASP A 256 32.91 67.02 -68.00
N ASP A 257 32.48 67.04 -69.25
CA ASP A 257 33.08 68.03 -70.13
C ASP A 257 32.13 68.52 -71.22
N THR A 258 32.19 69.83 -71.39
CA THR A 258 31.24 70.68 -72.09
C THR A 258 31.74 70.93 -73.51
N PHE A 259 30.82 70.80 -74.47
CA PHE A 259 30.71 71.51 -75.75
C PHE A 259 31.89 72.44 -76.16
N SER A 260 32.57 72.14 -77.26
CA SER A 260 32.62 73.02 -78.44
C SER A 260 33.21 72.35 -79.68
#